data_AF-A0A0Q7I2Z1-F1
#
_entry.id   AF-A0A0Q7I2Z1-F1
#
_cell.length_a   1.000
_cell.length_b   1.000
_cell.length_c   1.000
_cell.angle_alpha   90.00
_cell.angle_beta   90.00
_cell.angle_gamma   90.00
#
_symmetry.space_group_name_H-M   'P 1'
#
loop_
_entity.id
_entity.type
_entity.pdbx_description
1 polymer ?
#
loop_
_entity_poly.entity_id
_entity_poly.type
_entity_poly.pdbx_seq_one_letter_code
_entity_poly.pdbx_strand_id
1 'polypeptide(L)'
;MGAPMNLDDIVAIDFHTHAEEACGMHADDGYDDLQHAMAQYFHSPFKTPPTIPETAEYYRQRRIAAVIFAVDAEAATGHRRYNNEDIATLAAEHSDILIPFASIDPARGKMGVREARRLVSDFR
;
A
#
# COMPACT_ATOMS: atom_id res chain seq x y z
N MET A 1 7.88 1.20 16.22
CA MET A 1 6.67 0.36 16.20
C MET A 1 5.58 1.11 16.92
N GLY A 2 4.43 1.27 16.26
CA GLY A 2 3.24 1.92 16.82
C GLY A 2 2.60 1.09 17.94
N ALA A 3 1.55 1.63 18.54
CA ALA A 3 0.72 0.86 19.45
C ALA A 3 0.00 -0.26 18.68
N PRO A 4 -0.25 -1.44 19.29
CA PRO A 4 -1.02 -2.49 18.64
C PRO A 4 -2.49 -2.06 18.49
N MET A 5 -3.14 -2.51 17.41
CA MET A 5 -4.55 -2.27 17.16
C MET A 5 -5.46 -2.78 18.29
N ASN A 6 -6.36 -1.93 18.75
CA ASN A 6 -7.41 -2.31 19.71
C ASN A 6 -8.75 -2.51 18.97
N LEU A 7 -9.28 -3.74 19.02
CA LEU A 7 -10.52 -4.09 18.33
C LEU A 7 -11.75 -3.38 18.91
N ASP A 8 -11.72 -2.97 20.18
CA ASP A 8 -12.82 -2.20 20.81
C ASP A 8 -12.87 -0.74 20.32
N ASP A 9 -11.76 -0.23 19.77
CA ASP A 9 -11.62 1.14 19.31
C ASP A 9 -11.95 1.32 17.82
N ILE A 10 -12.13 0.24 17.06
CA ILE A 10 -12.50 0.27 15.65
C ILE A 10 -13.93 -0.24 15.41
N VAL A 11 -14.54 0.19 14.31
CA VAL A 11 -15.92 -0.18 13.93
C VAL A 11 -15.98 -1.03 12.67
N ALA A 12 -14.89 -1.07 11.88
CA ALA A 12 -14.78 -1.87 10.66
C ALA A 12 -13.32 -2.09 10.26
N ILE A 13 -13.12 -3.01 9.31
CA ILE A 13 -11.86 -3.19 8.57
C ILE A 13 -12.18 -2.99 7.08
N ASP A 14 -11.56 -1.99 6.46
CA ASP A 14 -11.49 -1.88 5.01
C ASP A 14 -10.38 -2.81 4.50
N PHE A 15 -10.74 -3.76 3.64
CA PHE A 15 -9.83 -4.81 3.19
C PHE A 15 -9.06 -4.42 1.91
N HIS A 16 -9.37 -3.29 1.28
CA HIS A 16 -8.77 -2.93 -0.02
C HIS A 16 -8.39 -1.45 -0.05
N THR A 17 -7.14 -1.15 0.33
CA THR A 17 -6.59 0.21 0.21
C THR A 17 -5.23 0.18 -0.46
N HIS A 18 -5.00 1.13 -1.38
CA HIS A 18 -3.75 1.20 -2.12
C HIS A 18 -2.76 2.13 -1.42
N ALA A 19 -1.55 1.61 -1.15
CA ALA A 19 -0.38 2.43 -0.88
C ALA A 19 0.28 2.81 -2.21
N GLU A 20 0.64 4.07 -2.31
CA GLU A 20 1.33 4.62 -3.47
C GLU A 20 2.60 5.34 -3.00
N GLU A 21 3.66 5.26 -3.81
CA GLU A 21 4.89 6.01 -3.55
C GLU A 21 4.63 7.51 -3.81
N ALA A 22 5.29 8.38 -3.04
CA ALA A 22 5.17 9.82 -3.29
C ALA A 22 5.74 10.17 -4.68
N CYS A 23 5.02 11.01 -5.44
CA CYS A 23 5.41 11.42 -6.79
C CYS A 23 6.85 11.95 -6.85
N GLY A 24 7.60 11.53 -7.89
CA GLY A 24 8.98 11.94 -8.13
C GLY A 24 10.05 11.19 -7.32
N MET A 25 9.69 10.14 -6.58
CA MET A 25 10.64 9.29 -5.84
C MET A 25 11.08 8.03 -6.59
N HIS A 26 10.51 7.75 -7.77
CA HIS A 26 10.90 6.65 -8.65
C HIS A 26 11.46 7.14 -9.99
N ALA A 27 12.10 6.22 -10.72
CA ALA A 27 12.49 6.46 -12.10
C ALA A 27 11.25 6.68 -12.98
N ASP A 28 11.41 7.44 -14.06
CA ASP A 28 10.35 7.63 -15.04
C ASP A 28 10.14 6.34 -15.85
N ASP A 29 9.08 5.62 -15.51
CA ASP A 29 8.60 4.39 -16.15
C ASP A 29 7.17 4.55 -16.71
N GLY A 30 6.66 5.79 -16.76
CA GLY A 30 5.29 6.11 -17.16
C GLY A 30 4.22 5.96 -16.08
N TYR A 31 4.58 5.54 -14.85
CA TYR A 31 3.60 5.38 -13.77
C TYR A 31 2.93 6.69 -13.34
N ASP A 32 3.68 7.80 -13.30
CA ASP A 32 3.13 9.11 -12.96
C ASP A 32 2.04 9.56 -13.96
N ASP A 33 2.26 9.30 -15.26
CA ASP A 33 1.27 9.61 -16.30
C ASP A 33 0.00 8.77 -16.16
N LEU A 34 0.15 7.48 -15.80
CA LEU A 34 -0.99 6.63 -15.47
C LEU A 34 -1.77 7.18 -14.28
N GLN A 35 -1.10 7.56 -13.19
CA GLN A 35 -1.75 8.10 -11.99
C GLN A 35 -2.48 9.42 -12.29
N HIS A 36 -1.89 10.30 -13.10
CA HIS A 36 -2.54 11.53 -13.54
C HIS A 36 -3.80 11.24 -14.38
N ALA A 37 -3.72 10.30 -15.34
CA ALA A 37 -4.86 9.92 -16.16
C ALA A 37 -5.98 9.28 -15.31
N MET A 38 -5.63 8.44 -14.34
CA MET A 38 -6.58 7.85 -13.39
C MET A 38 -7.26 8.91 -12.53
N ALA A 39 -6.49 9.87 -11.99
CA ALA A 39 -7.06 10.95 -11.18
C ALA A 39 -8.06 11.79 -11.98
N GLN A 40 -7.77 12.08 -13.25
CA GLN A 40 -8.68 12.78 -14.16
C GLN A 40 -9.94 11.96 -14.47
N TYR A 41 -9.75 10.68 -14.80
CA TYR A 41 -10.85 9.77 -15.19
C TYR A 41 -11.82 9.52 -14.03
N PHE A 42 -11.31 9.24 -12.83
CA PHE A 42 -12.13 8.98 -11.65
C PHE A 42 -12.59 10.25 -10.92
N HIS A 43 -12.26 11.43 -11.45
CA HIS A 43 -12.54 12.72 -10.81
C HIS A 43 -12.06 12.74 -9.35
N SER A 44 -10.84 12.22 -9.12
CA SER A 44 -10.25 12.16 -7.80
C SER A 44 -10.12 13.58 -7.20
N PRO A 45 -10.53 13.79 -5.94
CA PRO A 45 -10.31 15.06 -5.27
C PRO A 45 -8.82 15.33 -4.98
N PHE A 46 -7.98 14.30 -5.09
CA PHE A 46 -6.53 14.38 -4.86
C PHE A 46 -5.78 14.35 -6.20
N LYS A 47 -4.85 15.29 -6.40
CA LYS A 47 -3.98 15.33 -7.58
C LYS A 47 -2.93 14.23 -7.56
N THR A 48 -2.43 13.92 -6.37
CA THR A 48 -1.51 12.81 -6.10
C THR A 48 -2.15 11.92 -5.03
N PRO A 49 -1.94 10.59 -5.10
CA PRO A 49 -2.39 9.71 -4.04
C PRO A 49 -1.88 10.13 -2.66
N PRO A 50 -2.66 9.91 -1.59
CA PRO A 50 -2.20 10.18 -0.23
C PRO A 50 -1.06 9.24 0.16
N THR A 51 -0.16 9.72 1.01
CA THR A 51 0.91 8.91 1.61
C THR A 51 0.35 7.93 2.64
N ILE A 52 1.15 6.94 3.05
CA ILE A 52 0.76 5.97 4.11
C ILE A 52 0.40 6.67 5.43
N PRO A 53 1.17 7.67 5.95
CA PRO A 53 0.79 8.38 7.16
C PRO A 53 -0.51 9.19 7.04
N GLU A 54 -0.74 9.84 5.90
CA GLU A 54 -2.00 10.57 5.64
C GLU A 54 -3.18 9.60 5.58
N THR A 55 -2.99 8.43 4.96
CA THR A 55 -3.98 7.35 4.92
C THR A 55 -4.28 6.84 6.33
N ALA A 56 -3.26 6.58 7.16
CA ALA A 56 -3.44 6.17 8.55
C ALA A 56 -4.31 7.17 9.33
N GLU A 57 -4.03 8.46 9.18
CA GLU A 57 -4.78 9.52 9.87
C GLU A 57 -6.24 9.61 9.38
N TYR A 58 -6.46 9.50 8.07
CA TYR A 58 -7.80 9.47 7.48
C TYR A 58 -8.67 8.33 8.06
N TYR A 59 -8.09 7.15 8.21
CA TYR A 59 -8.74 5.95 8.74
C TYR A 59 -8.94 6.03 10.27
N ARG A 60 -7.97 6.57 11.00
CA ARG A 60 -8.04 6.77 12.46
C ARG A 60 -9.20 7.68 12.84
N GLN A 61 -9.41 8.78 12.11
CA GLN A 61 -10.55 9.70 12.32
C GLN A 61 -11.92 9.03 12.16
N ARG A 62 -11.99 7.92 11.40
CA ARG A 62 -13.21 7.16 11.14
C ARG A 62 -13.35 5.93 12.04
N ARG A 63 -12.33 5.62 12.84
CA ARG A 63 -12.25 4.36 13.61
C ARG A 63 -12.38 3.13 12.71
N ILE A 64 -11.83 3.18 11.50
CA ILE A 64 -11.82 2.05 10.57
C ILE A 64 -10.37 1.64 10.38
N ALA A 65 -10.05 0.37 10.61
CA ALA A 65 -8.73 -0.16 10.25
C ALA A 65 -8.65 -0.42 8.74
N ALA A 66 -7.46 -0.34 8.16
CA ALA A 66 -7.26 -0.52 6.73
C ALA A 66 -6.17 -1.53 6.39
N VAL A 67 -6.50 -2.48 5.52
CA VAL A 67 -5.52 -3.35 4.85
C VAL A 67 -4.91 -2.59 3.68
N ILE A 68 -3.60 -2.38 3.72
CA ILE A 68 -2.89 -1.48 2.80
C ILE A 68 -1.77 -2.20 2.04
N PHE A 69 -1.73 -2.01 0.72
CA PHE A 69 -0.79 -2.65 -0.19
C PHE A 69 -0.60 -1.86 -1.48
N ALA A 70 0.52 -2.03 -2.17
CA ALA A 70 0.70 -1.49 -3.52
C ALA A 70 0.20 -2.46 -4.59
N VAL A 71 0.03 -2.00 -5.83
CA VAL A 71 -0.30 -2.89 -6.95
C VAL A 71 0.99 -3.39 -7.60
N ASP A 72 1.22 -4.71 -7.59
CA ASP A 72 2.31 -5.34 -8.35
C ASP A 72 1.77 -5.88 -9.69
N ALA A 73 2.03 -5.13 -10.75
CA ALA A 73 1.68 -5.49 -12.13
C ALA A 73 2.91 -5.41 -13.07
N GLU A 74 4.12 -5.49 -12.51
CA GLU A 74 5.39 -5.29 -13.24
C GLU A 74 5.48 -6.13 -14.51
N ALA A 75 5.02 -7.39 -14.50
CA ALA A 75 5.15 -8.26 -15.67
C ALA A 75 4.23 -7.83 -16.83
N ALA A 76 3.12 -7.15 -16.53
CA ALA A 76 2.14 -6.74 -17.52
C ALA A 76 2.39 -5.31 -18.05
N THR A 77 2.81 -4.39 -17.18
CA THR A 77 2.92 -2.96 -17.51
C THR A 77 4.36 -2.47 -17.62
N GLY A 78 5.31 -3.15 -16.98
CA GLY A 78 6.67 -2.65 -16.80
C GLY A 78 6.80 -1.52 -15.76
N HIS A 79 5.70 -1.09 -15.14
CA HIS A 79 5.73 -0.11 -14.06
C HIS A 79 6.27 -0.76 -12.80
N ARG A 80 7.29 -0.14 -12.21
CA ARG A 80 7.86 -0.56 -10.93
C ARG A 80 6.78 -0.52 -9.85
N ARG A 81 6.68 -1.58 -9.05
CA ARG A 81 5.82 -1.56 -7.86
C ARG A 81 6.47 -0.75 -6.73
N TYR A 82 5.64 -0.18 -5.85
CA TYR A 82 6.14 0.30 -4.55
C TYR A 82 6.54 -0.89 -3.67
N ASN A 83 7.69 -0.82 -3.01
CA ASN A 83 8.31 -1.97 -2.33
C ASN A 83 7.46 -2.43 -1.13
N ASN A 84 7.24 -3.74 -1.05
CA ASN A 84 6.52 -4.36 0.06
C ASN A 84 7.19 -4.09 1.42
N GLU A 85 8.52 -4.05 1.48
CA GLU A 85 9.28 -3.79 2.71
C GLU A 85 9.09 -2.36 3.22
N ASP A 86 9.05 -1.38 2.32
CA ASP A 86 8.84 0.01 2.68
C ASP A 86 7.42 0.19 3.23
N ILE A 87 6.43 -0.43 2.58
CA ILE A 87 5.03 -0.45 3.04
C ILE A 87 4.93 -1.14 4.41
N ALA A 88 5.54 -2.31 4.58
CA ALA A 88 5.49 -3.04 5.86
C ALA A 88 6.15 -2.25 6.99
N THR A 89 7.27 -1.59 6.71
CA THR A 89 8.00 -0.75 7.68
C THR A 89 7.16 0.46 8.09
N LEU A 90 6.62 1.21 7.13
CA LEU A 90 5.80 2.40 7.39
C LEU A 90 4.46 2.04 8.04
N ALA A 91 3.82 0.95 7.63
CA ALA A 91 2.60 0.47 8.27
C ALA A 91 2.84 0.03 9.72
N ALA A 92 4.01 -0.52 10.05
CA ALA A 92 4.38 -0.86 11.42
C ALA A 92 4.58 0.36 12.34
N GLU A 93 4.78 1.55 11.79
CA GLU A 93 4.75 2.81 12.55
C GLU A 93 3.30 3.23 12.89
N HIS A 94 2.32 2.71 12.16
CA HIS A 94 0.88 2.98 12.30
C HIS A 94 0.07 1.69 12.56
N SER A 95 0.65 0.75 13.31
CA SER A 95 0.07 -0.57 13.62
C SER A 95 -1.22 -0.51 14.44
N ASP A 96 -1.61 0.68 14.91
CA ASP A 96 -2.87 0.93 15.61
C ASP A 96 -4.06 0.91 14.65
N ILE A 97 -3.83 1.20 13.36
CA ILE A 97 -4.90 1.40 12.37
C ILE A 97 -4.63 0.75 11.00
N LEU A 98 -3.36 0.49 10.65
CA LEU A 98 -2.98 -0.11 9.36
C LEU A 98 -2.56 -1.57 9.51
N ILE A 99 -2.93 -2.38 8.52
CA ILE A 99 -2.57 -3.79 8.37
C ILE A 99 -1.82 -3.94 7.03
N PRO A 100 -0.50 -4.15 7.01
CA PRO A 100 0.23 -4.31 5.76
C PRO A 100 -0.13 -5.62 5.07
N PHE A 101 -0.27 -5.58 3.74
CA PHE A 101 -0.48 -6.77 2.91
C PHE A 101 0.54 -6.81 1.78
N ALA A 102 1.19 -7.96 1.59
CA ALA A 102 2.17 -8.13 0.54
C ALA A 102 1.48 -8.31 -0.81
N SER A 103 1.86 -7.48 -1.80
CA SER A 103 1.36 -7.58 -3.17
C SER A 103 2.45 -8.14 -4.07
N ILE A 104 2.12 -9.21 -4.78
CA ILE A 104 3.09 -9.98 -5.59
C ILE A 104 2.40 -10.36 -6.90
N ASP A 105 3.02 -9.97 -8.00
CA ASP A 105 2.55 -10.30 -9.33
C ASP A 105 2.50 -11.83 -9.51
N PRO A 106 1.33 -12.41 -9.80
CA PRO A 106 1.17 -13.86 -9.92
C PRO A 106 2.00 -14.47 -11.05
N ALA A 107 2.41 -13.68 -12.05
CA ALA A 107 3.27 -14.11 -13.15
C ALA A 107 4.73 -14.33 -12.73
N ARG A 108 5.16 -13.89 -11.54
CA ARG A 108 6.53 -14.13 -11.02
C ARG A 108 6.84 -15.61 -10.73
N GLY A 109 5.83 -16.48 -10.73
CA GLY A 109 5.99 -17.92 -10.52
C GLY A 109 6.74 -18.25 -9.23
N LYS A 110 7.79 -19.10 -9.32
CA LYS A 110 8.55 -19.54 -8.14
C LYS A 110 9.26 -18.42 -7.40
N MET A 111 9.59 -17.30 -8.07
CA MET A 111 10.20 -16.13 -7.40
C MET A 111 9.18 -15.44 -6.50
N GLY A 112 7.95 -15.24 -6.97
CA GLY A 112 6.87 -14.65 -6.18
C GLY A 112 6.55 -15.47 -4.93
N VAL A 113 6.52 -16.79 -5.03
CA VAL A 113 6.31 -17.67 -3.86
C VAL A 113 7.44 -17.54 -2.83
N ARG A 114 8.70 -17.42 -3.27
CA ARG A 114 9.84 -17.20 -2.36
C ARG A 114 9.74 -15.85 -1.67
N GLU A 115 9.37 -14.81 -2.42
CA GLU A 115 9.17 -13.48 -1.90
C GLU A 115 8.06 -13.45 -0.83
N ALA A 116 6.89 -14.04 -1.12
CA ALA A 116 5.78 -14.14 -0.17
C ALA A 116 6.20 -14.77 1.15
N ARG A 117 6.93 -15.90 1.08
CA ARG A 117 7.43 -16.59 2.28
C ARG A 117 8.42 -15.75 3.08
N ARG A 118 9.32 -15.01 2.40
CA ARG A 118 10.28 -14.13 3.07
C ARG A 118 9.56 -12.97 3.76
N LEU A 119 8.65 -12.29 3.06
CA LEU A 119 7.90 -11.16 3.63
C LEU A 119 7.12 -11.57 4.89
N VAL A 120 6.42 -12.71 4.85
CA VAL A 120 5.71 -13.24 6.03
C VAL A 120 6.66 -13.64 7.17
N SER A 121 7.86 -14.14 6.86
CA SER A 121 8.85 -14.53 7.87
C SER A 121 9.49 -13.31 8.55
N ASP A 122 9.84 -12.30 7.76
CA ASP A 122 10.71 -11.21 8.19
C ASP A 122 9.93 -10.00 8.74
N PHE A 123 8.65 -9.83 8.34
CA PHE A 123 7.79 -8.69 8.70
C PHE A 123 6.51 -9.08 9.45
N ARG A 124 6.61 -10.07 10.34
CA ARG A 124 5.51 -10.50 11.23
C ARG A 124 5.32 -9.60 12.46
#